data_AF-A0A813DVN7-F1
#
_entry.id   AF-A0A813DVN7-F1
#
_cell.length_a   1.000
_cell.length_b   1.000
_cell.length_c   1.000
_cell.angle_alpha   90.00
_cell.angle_beta   90.00
_cell.angle_gamma   90.00
#
_symmetry.space_group_name_H-M   'P 1'
#
loop_
_entity.id
_entity.type
_entity.pdbx_description
1 polymer ?
#
loop_
_entity_poly.entity_id
_entity_poly.type
_entity_poly.pdbx_seq_one_letter_code
_entity_poly.pdbx_strand_id
1 'polypeptide(L)'
;MHEVTILYKAGEVAKEFTIDKEFSDDVYVYYELPGLNMNRKDFVESKDKNVVTTLVSPVTCLDSDSRSWANWRRAGDTAFLARIAAVAGSGMAPCGLVGISMFTDEFTFDKKATSSTWNRVDADETQVALPGDATTYSKKISANGGKLIINGQESWISAGSFYEHWKVWYRTPASSNVRNLWAVVKGGLQTGTYRVNFVENSPIWEKWGVSEKRIVIAGKHSLGNRGAMRAVGGTFLAVAGLEVFAFLVFCGCFLLTPKAQKP
;
A
#
# COMPACT_ATOMS: atom_id res chain seq x y z
N MET A 1 -12.37 12.96 8.10
CA MET A 1 -11.02 12.55 7.64
C MET A 1 -10.59 13.45 6.49
N HIS A 2 -9.42 14.07 6.63
CA HIS A 2 -8.76 14.87 5.60
C HIS A 2 -7.69 14.01 4.91
N GLU A 3 -7.56 14.15 3.61
CA GLU A 3 -6.54 13.49 2.80
C GLU A 3 -6.10 14.44 1.67
N VAL A 4 -4.83 14.37 1.31
CA VAL A 4 -4.23 15.10 0.19
C VAL A 4 -3.66 14.07 -0.79
N THR A 5 -4.02 14.17 -2.06
CA THR A 5 -3.57 13.24 -3.11
C THR A 5 -2.67 13.98 -4.08
N ILE A 6 -1.46 13.45 -4.27
CA ILE A 6 -0.42 14.01 -5.13
C ILE A 6 -0.19 13.01 -6.27
N LEU A 7 -0.61 13.36 -7.48
CA LEU A 7 -0.34 12.54 -8.67
C LEU A 7 1.09 12.76 -9.12
N TYR A 8 1.79 11.75 -9.63
CA TYR A 8 3.13 11.92 -10.19
C TYR A 8 3.41 10.90 -11.30
N LYS A 9 4.32 11.26 -12.20
CA LYS A 9 4.75 10.45 -13.36
C LYS A 9 6.19 9.97 -13.23
N ALA A 10 6.55 9.02 -14.08
CA ALA A 10 7.91 8.57 -14.25
C ALA A 10 8.86 9.73 -14.60
N GLY A 11 10.04 9.75 -13.99
CA GLY A 11 11.07 10.76 -14.27
C GLY A 11 10.85 12.14 -13.64
N GLU A 12 9.73 12.39 -12.95
CA GLU A 12 9.60 13.56 -12.08
C GLU A 12 10.60 13.47 -10.93
N VAL A 13 11.35 14.56 -10.68
CA VAL A 13 12.36 14.63 -9.59
C VAL A 13 11.79 15.25 -8.31
N ALA A 14 10.80 16.13 -8.44
CA ALA A 14 10.08 16.69 -7.30
C ALA A 14 8.71 17.22 -7.71
N LYS A 15 7.80 17.33 -6.75
CA LYS A 15 6.47 17.91 -6.93
C LYS A 15 6.02 18.69 -5.70
N GLU A 16 5.60 19.94 -5.94
CA GLU A 16 5.03 20.78 -4.89
C GLU A 16 3.54 20.50 -4.68
N PHE A 17 3.10 20.61 -3.43
CA PHE A 17 1.70 20.49 -3.03
C PHE A 17 1.41 21.38 -1.82
N THR A 18 0.13 21.66 -1.55
CA THR A 18 -0.29 22.45 -0.40
C THR A 18 -1.12 21.61 0.57
N ILE A 19 -0.93 21.89 1.85
CA ILE A 19 -1.79 21.41 2.93
C ILE A 19 -2.63 22.60 3.39
N ASP A 20 -3.92 22.59 3.05
CA ASP A 20 -4.84 23.68 3.36
C ASP A 20 -5.40 23.57 4.78
N LYS A 21 -5.42 22.34 5.33
CA LYS A 21 -5.87 22.06 6.69
C LYS A 21 -4.82 21.24 7.43
N GLU A 22 -4.47 21.72 8.62
CA GLU A 22 -3.53 21.03 9.50
C GLU A 22 -4.01 19.61 9.86
N PHE A 23 -3.04 18.70 9.89
CA PHE A 23 -3.17 17.39 10.50
C PHE A 23 -2.61 17.49 11.93
N SER A 24 -3.48 17.36 12.94
CA SER A 24 -3.12 17.49 14.36
C SER A 24 -2.38 16.30 14.95
N ASP A 25 -2.52 15.13 14.33
CA ASP A 25 -1.98 13.84 14.80
C ASP A 25 -1.08 13.22 13.73
N ASP A 26 -0.46 12.08 14.07
CA ASP A 26 0.31 11.25 13.14
C ASP A 26 -0.36 11.14 11.76
N VAL A 27 0.44 11.39 10.73
CA VAL A 27 0.01 11.40 9.34
C VAL A 27 0.57 10.18 8.63
N TYR A 28 -0.30 9.46 7.95
CA TYR A 28 0.08 8.31 7.14
C TYR A 28 0.36 8.74 5.71
N VAL A 29 1.49 8.28 5.18
CA VAL A 29 1.89 8.45 3.79
C VAL A 29 1.69 7.11 3.09
N TYR A 30 0.81 7.08 2.09
CA TYR A 30 0.57 5.92 1.25
C TYR A 30 1.05 6.20 -0.16
N TYR A 31 1.47 5.14 -0.87
CA TYR A 31 1.43 5.16 -2.33
C TYR A 31 0.17 4.45 -2.81
N GLU A 32 -0.34 4.88 -3.96
CA GLU A 32 -1.49 4.30 -4.61
C GLU A 32 -1.23 4.05 -6.10
N LEU A 33 -1.59 2.85 -6.56
CA LEU A 33 -1.53 2.40 -7.95
C LEU A 33 -2.94 1.97 -8.38
N PRO A 34 -3.73 2.88 -8.98
CA PRO A 34 -5.07 2.58 -9.45
C PRO A 34 -5.05 1.62 -10.64
N GLY A 35 -6.03 0.72 -10.70
CA GLY A 35 -6.24 -0.19 -11.84
C GLY A 35 -5.25 -1.35 -11.92
N LEU A 36 -4.40 -1.54 -10.91
CA LEU A 36 -3.44 -2.64 -10.86
C LEU A 36 -4.09 -3.90 -10.25
N ASN A 37 -4.41 -4.86 -11.13
CA ASN A 37 -5.12 -6.10 -10.77
C ASN A 37 -4.22 -7.18 -10.14
N MET A 38 -3.60 -6.88 -8.98
CA MET A 38 -2.78 -7.85 -8.24
C MET A 38 -3.58 -8.97 -7.57
N ASN A 39 -4.92 -8.89 -7.60
CA ASN A 39 -5.83 -9.86 -7.00
C ASN A 39 -6.20 -11.02 -7.96
N ARG A 40 -5.61 -11.09 -9.14
CA ARG A 40 -5.80 -12.23 -10.04
C ARG A 40 -5.12 -13.49 -9.50
N LYS A 41 -5.75 -14.66 -9.71
CA LYS A 41 -5.27 -15.95 -9.19
C LYS A 41 -3.81 -16.24 -9.59
N ASP A 42 -3.50 -16.11 -10.88
CA ASP A 42 -2.16 -16.30 -11.44
C ASP A 42 -1.11 -15.41 -10.75
N PHE A 43 -1.47 -14.15 -10.48
CA PHE A 43 -0.60 -13.21 -9.79
C PHE A 43 -0.44 -13.53 -8.30
N VAL A 44 -1.53 -13.85 -7.61
CA VAL A 44 -1.53 -14.15 -6.17
C VAL A 44 -0.75 -15.44 -5.86
N GLU A 45 -0.85 -16.45 -6.72
CA GLU A 45 -0.14 -17.73 -6.61
C GLU A 45 1.35 -17.59 -6.94
N SER A 46 1.74 -16.54 -7.69
CA SER A 46 3.10 -16.29 -8.13
C SER A 46 3.98 -15.67 -7.03
N LYS A 47 4.29 -16.47 -6.00
CA LYS A 47 5.08 -16.11 -4.82
C LYS A 47 6.12 -17.20 -4.51
N ASP A 48 7.13 -16.85 -3.74
CA ASP A 48 8.10 -17.81 -3.19
C ASP A 48 7.49 -18.68 -2.09
N LYS A 49 7.47 -20.00 -2.33
CA LYS A 49 7.00 -21.04 -1.40
C LYS A 49 7.81 -21.11 -0.09
N ASN A 50 9.06 -20.63 -0.11
CA ASN A 50 9.92 -20.61 1.08
C ASN A 50 9.56 -19.44 2.02
N VAL A 51 8.80 -18.47 1.52
CA VAL A 51 8.43 -17.26 2.24
C VAL A 51 6.97 -17.29 2.68
N VAL A 52 6.06 -17.70 1.79
CA VAL A 52 4.62 -17.77 2.07
C VAL A 52 4.08 -19.15 1.71
N THR A 53 3.22 -19.66 2.58
CA THR A 53 2.40 -20.85 2.32
C THR A 53 0.94 -20.48 2.46
N THR A 54 0.12 -20.83 1.49
CA THR A 54 -1.34 -20.64 1.52
C THR A 54 -2.05 -21.95 1.80
N LEU A 55 -3.21 -21.89 2.47
CA LEU A 55 -3.99 -23.08 2.84
C LEU A 55 -4.71 -23.74 1.64
N VAL A 56 -5.14 -22.94 0.66
CA VAL A 56 -6.11 -23.37 -0.37
C VAL A 56 -5.52 -23.38 -1.78
N SER A 57 -4.50 -22.55 -2.03
CA SER A 57 -3.84 -22.43 -3.34
C SER A 57 -2.39 -22.90 -3.28
N PRO A 58 -1.86 -23.50 -4.36
CA PRO A 58 -0.42 -23.72 -4.48
C PRO A 58 0.28 -22.37 -4.67
N VAL A 59 1.49 -22.28 -4.12
CA VAL A 59 2.39 -21.15 -4.32
C VAL A 59 3.49 -21.60 -5.29
N THR A 60 3.72 -20.82 -6.36
CA THR A 60 4.66 -21.17 -7.44
C THR A 60 5.45 -19.96 -7.92
N CYS A 61 6.62 -20.20 -8.49
CA CYS A 61 7.43 -19.17 -9.16
C CYS A 61 7.63 -19.47 -10.65
N LEU A 62 6.75 -20.27 -11.25
CA LEU A 62 6.83 -20.59 -12.67
C LEU A 62 6.91 -19.28 -13.49
N ASP A 63 7.82 -19.24 -14.46
CA ASP A 63 8.09 -18.09 -15.33
C ASP A 63 8.46 -16.77 -14.60
N SER A 64 8.99 -16.91 -13.38
CA SER A 64 9.33 -15.78 -12.48
C SER A 64 10.35 -16.17 -11.39
N ASP A 65 11.17 -17.19 -11.64
CA ASP A 65 12.11 -17.80 -10.68
C ASP A 65 13.57 -17.37 -10.84
N SER A 66 13.90 -16.67 -11.93
CA SER A 66 15.27 -16.35 -12.30
C SER A 66 15.49 -14.87 -12.59
N ARG A 67 16.76 -14.46 -12.51
CA ARG A 67 17.15 -13.08 -12.85
C ARG A 67 16.83 -12.71 -14.30
N SER A 68 16.87 -13.66 -15.24
CA SER A 68 16.56 -13.36 -16.65
C SER A 68 15.08 -12.95 -16.83
N TRP A 69 14.16 -13.61 -16.12
CA TRP A 69 12.75 -13.19 -16.08
C TRP A 69 12.58 -11.79 -15.51
N ALA A 70 13.25 -11.47 -14.40
CA ALA A 70 13.23 -10.14 -13.81
C ALA A 70 13.80 -9.08 -14.77
N ASN A 71 14.96 -9.34 -15.39
CA ASN A 71 15.61 -8.45 -16.35
C ASN A 71 14.70 -8.13 -17.55
N TRP A 72 14.03 -9.15 -18.09
CA TRP A 72 13.13 -8.98 -19.22
C TRP A 72 11.86 -8.21 -18.83
N ARG A 73 11.21 -8.59 -17.73
CA ARG A 73 9.95 -7.95 -17.29
C ARG A 73 10.13 -6.52 -16.80
N ARG A 74 11.29 -6.21 -16.20
CA ARG A 74 11.62 -4.88 -15.69
C ARG A 74 12.69 -4.16 -16.52
N ALA A 75 12.73 -4.40 -17.82
CA ALA A 75 13.71 -3.77 -18.70
C ALA A 75 13.68 -2.23 -18.58
N GLY A 76 14.82 -1.65 -18.21
CA GLY A 76 15.00 -0.21 -17.99
C GLY A 76 14.63 0.31 -16.60
N ASP A 77 14.32 -0.57 -15.63
CA ASP A 77 14.22 -0.21 -14.21
C ASP A 77 15.56 -0.40 -13.52
N THR A 78 16.44 0.59 -13.61
CA THR A 78 17.83 0.47 -13.16
C THR A 78 17.96 0.18 -11.67
N ALA A 79 17.07 0.72 -10.84
CA ALA A 79 17.15 0.59 -9.40
C ALA A 79 16.79 -0.80 -8.92
N PHE A 80 15.70 -1.37 -9.43
CA PHE A 80 15.37 -2.77 -9.14
C PHE A 80 16.44 -3.71 -9.69
N LEU A 81 16.88 -3.48 -10.94
CA LEU A 81 17.87 -4.33 -11.59
C LEU A 81 19.25 -4.31 -10.88
N ALA A 82 19.63 -3.17 -10.28
CA ALA A 82 20.83 -3.09 -9.45
C ALA A 82 20.72 -3.96 -8.19
N ARG A 83 19.55 -3.99 -7.53
CA ARG A 83 19.32 -4.80 -6.32
C ARG A 83 19.43 -6.29 -6.61
N ILE A 84 18.84 -6.77 -7.71
CA ILE A 84 18.95 -8.19 -8.08
C ILE A 84 20.35 -8.57 -8.57
N ALA A 85 21.09 -7.63 -9.18
CA ALA A 85 22.46 -7.86 -9.66
C ALA A 85 23.50 -7.90 -8.51
N ALA A 86 23.20 -7.25 -7.39
CA ALA A 86 24.06 -7.25 -6.20
C ALA A 86 24.16 -8.61 -5.49
N VAL A 87 23.24 -9.54 -5.79
CA VAL A 87 23.19 -10.88 -5.19
C VAL A 87 23.91 -11.89 -6.06
N ALA A 88 24.69 -12.80 -5.47
CA ALA A 88 25.38 -13.85 -6.21
C ALA A 88 24.41 -14.95 -6.71
N GLY A 89 24.75 -15.60 -7.83
CA GLY A 89 23.95 -16.68 -8.43
C GLY A 89 22.94 -16.21 -9.48
N SER A 90 22.16 -17.14 -10.04
CA SER A 90 21.14 -16.89 -11.08
C SER A 90 19.70 -16.95 -10.55
N GLY A 91 19.50 -17.52 -9.36
CA GLY A 91 18.21 -17.61 -8.69
C GLY A 91 17.75 -16.26 -8.14
N MET A 92 16.44 -16.13 -7.97
CA MET A 92 15.82 -14.93 -7.40
C MET A 92 15.10 -15.32 -6.11
N ALA A 93 15.55 -14.79 -4.97
CA ALA A 93 14.91 -15.02 -3.67
C ALA A 93 14.49 -13.68 -3.02
N PRO A 94 13.20 -13.44 -2.74
CA PRO A 94 12.06 -14.26 -3.14
C PRO A 94 11.81 -14.21 -4.65
N CYS A 95 11.36 -15.33 -5.20
CA CYS A 95 10.87 -15.43 -6.57
C CYS A 95 9.37 -15.07 -6.68
N GLY A 96 8.87 -15.05 -7.91
CA GLY A 96 7.46 -14.83 -8.23
C GLY A 96 7.17 -13.44 -8.80
N LEU A 97 6.08 -13.31 -9.54
CA LEU A 97 5.61 -12.06 -10.11
C LEU A 97 5.37 -11.00 -9.04
N VAL A 98 4.93 -11.38 -7.84
CA VAL A 98 4.74 -10.44 -6.72
C VAL A 98 6.07 -9.83 -6.29
N GLY A 99 7.16 -10.61 -6.29
CA GLY A 99 8.51 -10.12 -6.02
C GLY A 99 9.04 -9.27 -7.17
N ILE A 100 8.90 -9.76 -8.41
CA ILE A 100 9.31 -9.02 -9.62
C ILE A 100 8.55 -7.71 -9.74
N SER A 101 7.31 -7.60 -9.29
CA SER A 101 6.52 -6.38 -9.39
C SER A 101 6.74 -5.42 -8.22
N MET A 102 7.74 -5.62 -7.36
CA MET A 102 7.97 -4.78 -6.18
C MET A 102 7.93 -3.28 -6.52
N PHE A 103 7.22 -2.53 -5.68
CA PHE A 103 7.22 -1.08 -5.73
C PHE A 103 8.55 -0.54 -5.19
N THR A 104 9.25 0.27 -5.98
CA THR A 104 10.63 0.68 -5.68
C THR A 104 10.79 2.19 -5.57
N ASP A 105 9.74 2.98 -5.76
CA ASP A 105 9.86 4.43 -5.67
C ASP A 105 10.12 4.84 -4.22
N GLU A 106 11.03 5.80 -4.04
CA GLU A 106 11.48 6.30 -2.75
C GLU A 106 11.24 7.80 -2.68
N PHE A 107 10.72 8.27 -1.54
CA PHE A 107 10.27 9.65 -1.38
C PHE A 107 11.00 10.34 -0.24
N THR A 108 11.20 11.64 -0.39
CA THR A 108 11.51 12.53 0.73
C THR A 108 10.55 13.70 0.70
N PHE A 109 10.28 14.28 1.86
CA PHE A 109 9.35 15.37 2.02
C PHE A 109 10.06 16.56 2.63
N ASP A 110 9.78 17.74 2.09
CA ASP A 110 10.25 19.01 2.61
C ASP A 110 9.08 19.98 2.82
N LYS A 111 9.16 20.81 3.85
CA LYS A 111 8.26 21.95 4.09
C LYS A 111 8.94 23.24 3.65
N LYS A 112 8.22 24.10 2.94
CA LYS A 112 8.69 25.43 2.57
C LYS A 112 8.76 26.32 3.81
N ALA A 113 9.94 26.82 4.14
CA ALA A 113 10.16 27.71 5.28
C ALA A 113 10.13 29.19 4.89
N THR A 114 10.73 29.51 3.74
CA THR A 114 10.76 30.85 3.14
C THR A 114 10.61 30.73 1.62
N SER A 115 10.73 31.83 0.87
CA SER A 115 10.62 31.79 -0.60
C SER A 115 11.61 30.84 -1.27
N SER A 116 12.80 30.62 -0.68
CA SER A 116 13.88 29.81 -1.24
C SER A 116 14.35 28.65 -0.35
N THR A 117 13.94 28.57 0.92
CA THR A 117 14.44 27.57 1.88
C THR A 117 13.41 26.46 2.13
N TRP A 118 13.90 25.22 2.11
CA TRP A 118 13.13 24.00 2.34
C TRP A 118 13.70 23.26 3.55
N ASN A 119 12.84 22.88 4.49
CA ASN A 119 13.21 22.11 5.68
C ASN A 119 12.72 20.67 5.53
N ARG A 120 13.59 19.70 5.79
CA ARG A 120 13.24 18.27 5.74
C ARG A 120 12.12 17.96 6.73
N VAL A 121 11.16 17.17 6.28
CA VAL A 121 10.12 16.56 7.10
C VAL A 121 10.47 15.08 7.27
N ASP A 122 10.65 14.65 8.51
CA ASP A 122 10.99 13.28 8.81
C ASP A 122 9.78 12.37 8.60
N ALA A 123 9.96 11.37 7.74
CA ALA A 123 8.97 10.34 7.46
C ALA A 123 9.52 9.01 7.98
N ASP A 124 8.86 8.45 8.98
CA ASP A 124 9.26 7.21 9.62
C ASP A 124 8.75 6.01 8.79
N GLU A 125 9.68 5.34 8.12
CA GLU A 125 9.43 4.13 7.33
C GLU A 125 9.51 2.85 8.17
N THR A 126 9.82 2.96 9.47
CA THR A 126 9.92 1.81 10.35
C THR A 126 8.53 1.34 10.79
N GLN A 127 8.37 0.03 10.98
CA GLN A 127 7.14 -0.57 11.51
C GLN A 127 5.86 -0.25 10.72
N VAL A 128 5.97 0.02 9.41
CA VAL A 128 4.81 0.23 8.53
C VAL A 128 4.10 -1.09 8.18
N ALA A 129 4.80 -2.22 8.30
CA ALA A 129 4.21 -3.54 8.18
C ALA A 129 3.40 -3.91 9.44
N LEU A 130 2.43 -4.82 9.28
CA LEU A 130 1.67 -5.31 10.42
C LEU A 130 2.60 -6.09 11.37
N PRO A 131 2.40 -6.01 12.70
CA PRO A 131 3.21 -6.79 13.65
C PRO A 131 3.15 -8.32 13.40
N GLY A 132 2.00 -8.82 12.94
CA GLY A 132 1.83 -10.22 12.56
C GLY A 132 2.65 -10.63 11.33
N ASP A 133 2.77 -9.73 10.35
CA ASP A 133 3.61 -9.94 9.15
C ASP A 133 5.08 -10.02 9.56
N ALA A 134 5.55 -9.09 10.41
CA ALA A 134 6.91 -9.09 10.92
C ALA A 134 7.27 -10.42 11.64
N THR A 135 6.35 -10.92 12.47
CA THR A 135 6.52 -12.20 13.18
C THR A 135 6.49 -13.40 12.23
N THR A 136 5.69 -13.35 11.17
CA THR A 136 5.57 -14.46 10.21
C THR A 136 6.80 -14.57 9.34
N TYR A 137 7.26 -13.44 8.79
CA TYR A 137 8.42 -13.43 7.90
C TYR A 137 9.74 -13.69 8.64
N SER A 138 9.89 -13.28 9.90
CA SER A 138 11.10 -13.55 10.69
C SER A 138 11.36 -15.04 10.94
N LYS A 139 10.34 -15.90 10.83
CA LYS A 139 10.49 -17.36 10.91
C LYS A 139 11.07 -18.00 9.65
N LYS A 140 11.04 -17.29 8.53
CA LYS A 140 11.41 -17.79 7.19
C LYS A 140 12.58 -17.04 6.58
N ILE A 141 12.77 -15.79 6.98
CA ILE A 141 13.81 -14.89 6.50
C ILE A 141 14.71 -14.56 7.68
N SER A 142 15.98 -14.94 7.59
CA SER A 142 16.99 -14.63 8.60
C SER A 142 17.90 -13.50 8.13
N ALA A 143 18.46 -12.75 9.08
CA ALA A 143 19.46 -11.73 8.78
C ALA A 143 20.86 -12.27 9.13
N ASN A 144 21.80 -12.18 8.19
CA ASN A 144 23.20 -12.53 8.39
C ASN A 144 24.09 -11.43 7.81
N GLY A 145 24.86 -10.74 8.66
CA GLY A 145 25.78 -9.67 8.22
C GLY A 145 25.10 -8.54 7.44
N GLY A 146 23.87 -8.17 7.80
CA GLY A 146 23.08 -7.14 7.11
C GLY A 146 22.37 -7.60 5.83
N LYS A 147 22.59 -8.86 5.40
CA LYS A 147 21.92 -9.48 4.26
C LYS A 147 20.74 -10.34 4.74
N LEU A 148 19.68 -10.40 3.95
CA LEU A 148 18.54 -11.27 4.22
C LEU A 148 18.75 -12.60 3.52
N ILE A 149 18.51 -13.71 4.22
CA ILE A 149 18.70 -15.07 3.74
C ILE A 149 17.35 -15.79 3.74
N ILE A 150 17.02 -16.42 2.61
CA ILE A 150 15.79 -17.21 2.41
C ILE A 150 16.21 -18.60 1.97
N ASN A 151 15.91 -19.61 2.79
CA ASN A 151 16.25 -21.01 2.51
C ASN A 151 17.73 -21.23 2.07
N GLY A 152 18.66 -20.55 2.74
CA GLY A 152 20.10 -20.64 2.45
C GLY A 152 20.59 -19.81 1.25
N GLN A 153 19.71 -19.06 0.57
CA GLN A 153 20.07 -18.16 -0.52
C GLN A 153 20.01 -16.70 -0.06
N GLU A 154 20.97 -15.89 -0.50
CA GLU A 154 20.93 -14.44 -0.29
C GLU A 154 19.76 -13.83 -1.07
N SER A 155 19.00 -12.96 -0.41
CA SER A 155 17.86 -12.28 -0.98
C SER A 155 18.26 -10.98 -1.65
N TRP A 156 17.58 -10.63 -2.74
CA TRP A 156 17.71 -9.30 -3.38
C TRP A 156 17.05 -8.18 -2.56
N ILE A 157 16.31 -8.52 -1.52
CA ILE A 157 15.73 -7.57 -0.59
C ILE A 157 16.80 -7.15 0.42
N SER A 158 17.05 -5.85 0.50
CA SER A 158 17.92 -5.26 1.52
C SER A 158 17.20 -5.12 2.86
N ALA A 159 17.91 -5.33 3.97
CA ALA A 159 17.41 -5.02 5.30
C ALA A 159 17.11 -3.51 5.46
N GLY A 160 16.34 -3.13 6.49
CA GLY A 160 15.93 -1.75 6.75
C GLY A 160 14.54 -1.41 6.20
N SER A 161 14.32 -0.16 5.79
CA SER A 161 13.00 0.32 5.34
C SER A 161 12.48 -0.43 4.11
N PHE A 162 13.36 -0.76 3.16
CA PHE A 162 12.97 -1.53 1.98
C PHE A 162 12.39 -2.91 2.33
N TYR A 163 12.87 -3.55 3.41
CA TYR A 163 12.28 -4.80 3.90
C TYR A 163 10.90 -4.58 4.53
N GLU A 164 10.68 -3.47 5.25
CA GLU A 164 9.35 -3.10 5.75
C GLU A 164 8.36 -2.88 4.60
N HIS A 165 8.76 -2.12 3.58
CA HIS A 165 7.96 -1.91 2.37
C HIS A 165 7.68 -3.21 1.63
N TRP A 166 8.67 -4.09 1.52
CA TRP A 166 8.48 -5.39 0.90
C TRP A 166 7.44 -6.22 1.65
N LYS A 167 7.45 -6.25 2.99
CA LYS A 167 6.43 -6.96 3.78
C LYS A 167 5.02 -6.41 3.50
N VAL A 168 4.87 -5.09 3.39
CA VAL A 168 3.60 -4.45 3.03
C VAL A 168 3.18 -4.83 1.60
N TRP A 169 4.10 -4.83 0.64
CA TRP A 169 3.83 -5.18 -0.75
C TRP A 169 3.44 -6.65 -0.94
N TYR A 170 4.13 -7.55 -0.25
CA TYR A 170 3.96 -9.00 -0.42
C TYR A 170 2.59 -9.49 0.07
N ARG A 171 1.92 -8.67 0.90
CA ARG A 171 0.49 -8.76 1.19
C ARG A 171 -0.31 -8.20 0.01
N THR A 172 -0.48 -9.05 -1.00
CA THR A 172 -1.27 -8.78 -2.21
C THR A 172 -2.66 -8.21 -1.86
N PRO A 173 -3.04 -7.04 -2.39
CA PRO A 173 -4.31 -6.40 -2.07
C PRO A 173 -5.48 -7.15 -2.68
N ALA A 174 -6.65 -7.05 -2.03
CA ALA A 174 -7.89 -7.65 -2.53
C ALA A 174 -8.58 -6.83 -3.64
N SER A 175 -8.18 -5.57 -3.80
CA SER A 175 -8.74 -4.61 -4.77
C SER A 175 -7.78 -4.36 -5.92
N SER A 176 -8.33 -3.94 -7.06
CA SER A 176 -7.57 -3.40 -8.20
C SER A 176 -7.00 -2.00 -7.93
N ASN A 177 -7.37 -1.37 -6.82
CA ASN A 177 -6.71 -0.16 -6.34
C ASN A 177 -5.75 -0.52 -5.21
N VAL A 178 -4.45 -0.53 -5.52
CA VAL A 178 -3.41 -0.88 -4.56
C VAL A 178 -3.04 0.37 -3.77
N ARG A 179 -3.36 0.38 -2.47
CA ARG A 179 -2.97 1.46 -1.56
C ARG A 179 -2.22 0.85 -0.37
N ASN A 180 -0.94 1.18 -0.26
CA ASN A 180 -0.05 0.60 0.73
C ASN A 180 0.63 1.68 1.55
N LEU A 181 0.77 1.43 2.86
CA LEU A 181 1.44 2.34 3.77
C LEU A 181 2.94 2.36 3.46
N TRP A 182 3.50 3.55 3.32
CA TRP A 182 4.90 3.78 2.97
C TRP A 182 5.68 4.35 4.17
N ALA A 183 5.13 5.35 4.84
CA ALA A 183 5.72 5.95 6.04
C ALA A 183 4.67 6.60 6.95
N VAL A 184 5.10 6.98 8.14
CA VAL A 184 4.33 7.77 9.11
C VAL A 184 5.10 9.04 9.46
N VAL A 185 4.49 10.20 9.28
CA VAL A 185 5.03 11.46 9.81
C VAL A 185 4.46 11.66 11.21
N LYS A 186 5.36 11.76 12.20
CA LYS A 186 5.00 11.89 13.61
C LYS A 186 4.69 13.32 13.99
N GLY A 187 3.66 13.51 14.82
CA GLY A 187 3.33 14.83 15.39
C GLY A 187 2.61 15.78 14.43
N GLY A 188 2.04 15.27 13.33
CA GLY A 188 1.19 16.08 12.45
C GLY A 188 1.91 16.84 11.35
N LEU A 189 1.11 17.55 10.55
CA LEU A 189 1.57 18.41 9.45
C LEU A 189 0.75 19.70 9.46
N GLN A 190 1.44 20.82 9.66
CA GLN A 190 0.84 22.15 9.61
C GLN A 190 0.40 22.54 8.19
N THR A 191 -0.41 23.59 8.09
CA THR A 191 -0.74 24.19 6.80
C THR A 191 0.50 24.79 6.13
N GLY A 192 0.51 24.81 4.80
CA GLY A 192 1.57 25.42 4.02
C GLY A 192 1.93 24.67 2.74
N THR A 193 3.00 25.13 2.09
CA THR A 193 3.55 24.50 0.88
C THR A 193 4.59 23.46 1.25
N TYR A 194 4.47 22.30 0.64
CA TYR A 194 5.37 21.17 0.79
C TYR A 194 5.86 20.73 -0.58
N ARG A 195 6.94 19.96 -0.57
CA ARG A 195 7.50 19.32 -1.75
C ARG A 195 7.80 17.88 -1.43
N VAL A 196 7.37 16.99 -2.31
CA VAL A 196 7.91 15.63 -2.35
C VAL A 196 9.06 15.61 -3.34
N ASN A 197 10.21 15.07 -2.95
CA ASN A 197 11.31 14.76 -3.86
C ASN A 197 11.32 13.25 -4.09
N PHE A 198 11.45 12.86 -5.35
CA PHE A 198 11.51 11.47 -5.76
C PHE A 198 12.98 11.06 -5.82
N VAL A 199 13.42 10.27 -4.84
CA VAL A 199 14.78 9.72 -4.79
C VAL A 199 14.92 8.58 -5.79
N GLU A 200 13.90 7.72 -5.82
CA GLU A 200 13.73 6.71 -6.85
C GLU A 200 12.35 6.89 -7.48
N ASN A 201 12.28 6.81 -8.81
CA ASN A 201 11.06 7.00 -9.57
C ASN A 201 11.05 6.05 -10.77
N SER A 202 10.58 4.82 -10.52
CA SER A 202 10.63 3.78 -11.52
C SER A 202 9.68 4.06 -12.69
N PRO A 203 10.16 3.94 -13.94
CA PRO A 203 9.34 4.04 -15.14
C PRO A 203 8.52 2.78 -15.42
N ILE A 204 8.71 1.71 -14.62
CA ILE A 204 8.14 0.41 -14.97
C ILE A 204 6.61 0.39 -14.94
N TRP A 205 6.01 1.19 -14.06
CA TRP A 205 4.57 1.23 -13.86
C TRP A 205 3.83 1.75 -15.08
N GLU A 206 4.38 2.79 -15.74
CA GLU A 206 3.83 3.31 -17.00
C GLU A 206 3.95 2.27 -18.12
N LYS A 207 5.09 1.57 -18.20
CA LYS A 207 5.29 0.48 -19.17
C LYS A 207 4.32 -0.68 -18.97
N TRP A 208 3.92 -0.95 -17.73
CA TRP A 208 2.91 -1.95 -17.38
C TRP A 208 1.47 -1.43 -17.47
N GLY A 209 1.27 -0.22 -18.01
CA GLY A 209 -0.06 0.33 -18.28
C GLY A 209 -0.77 0.91 -17.06
N VAL A 210 -0.07 1.16 -15.95
CA VAL A 210 -0.62 1.92 -14.84
C VAL A 210 -0.71 3.39 -15.27
N SER A 211 -1.92 3.92 -15.33
CA SER A 211 -2.20 5.25 -15.89
C SER A 211 -1.65 6.40 -15.05
N GLU A 212 -1.50 6.18 -13.74
CA GLU A 212 -1.02 7.19 -12.80
C GLU A 212 -0.48 6.54 -11.52
N LYS A 213 0.51 7.19 -10.91
CA LYS A 213 0.96 6.89 -9.55
C LYS A 213 0.53 8.03 -8.65
N ARG A 214 0.13 7.71 -7.42
CA ARG A 214 -0.31 8.72 -6.44
C ARG A 214 0.37 8.54 -5.10
N ILE A 215 0.69 9.64 -4.44
CA ILE A 215 0.99 9.68 -3.01
C ILE A 215 -0.26 10.19 -2.31
N VAL A 216 -0.70 9.50 -1.27
CA VAL A 216 -1.86 9.90 -0.47
C VAL A 216 -1.39 10.16 0.95
N ILE A 217 -1.52 11.41 1.38
CA ILE A 217 -1.24 11.85 2.74
C ILE A 217 -2.56 11.90 3.47
N ALA A 218 -2.71 11.14 4.56
CA ALA A 218 -3.98 11.04 5.27
C ALA A 218 -3.78 11.01 6.79
N GLY A 219 -4.65 11.72 7.49
CA GLY A 219 -4.66 11.71 8.96
C GLY A 219 -5.15 10.36 9.50
N LYS A 220 -4.66 9.98 10.68
CA LYS A 220 -5.15 8.81 11.39
C LYS A 220 -6.64 8.92 11.69
N HIS A 221 -7.37 7.83 11.48
CA HIS A 221 -8.77 7.72 11.84
C HIS A 221 -9.09 6.30 12.34
N SER A 222 -9.96 6.19 13.34
CA SER A 222 -10.30 4.92 14.00
C SER A 222 -10.97 3.91 13.07
N LEU A 223 -11.79 4.39 12.14
CA LEU A 223 -12.54 3.57 11.18
C LEU A 223 -11.82 3.35 9.83
N GLY A 224 -10.52 3.68 9.75
CA GLY A 224 -9.73 3.50 8.54
C GLY A 224 -9.88 4.64 7.53
N ASN A 225 -9.93 4.31 6.23
CA ASN A 225 -9.88 5.30 5.16
C ASN A 225 -11.23 5.96 4.85
N ARG A 226 -11.20 7.05 4.06
CA ARG A 226 -12.39 7.83 3.69
C ARG A 226 -13.46 7.01 2.97
N GLY A 227 -13.05 6.06 2.12
CA GLY A 227 -13.96 5.18 1.41
C GLY A 227 -14.70 4.22 2.35
N ALA A 228 -13.97 3.55 3.25
CA ALA A 228 -14.53 2.64 4.23
C ALA A 228 -15.55 3.32 5.15
N MET A 229 -15.21 4.51 5.66
CA MET A 229 -16.14 5.29 6.49
C MET A 229 -17.43 5.66 5.75
N ARG A 230 -17.33 6.08 4.49
CA ARG A 230 -18.50 6.43 3.67
C ARG A 230 -19.39 5.22 3.41
N ALA A 231 -18.79 4.07 3.12
CA ALA A 231 -19.53 2.83 2.89
C ALA A 231 -20.26 2.39 4.17
N VAL A 232 -19.53 2.26 5.29
CA VAL A 232 -20.11 1.81 6.57
C VAL A 232 -21.18 2.78 7.06
N GLY A 233 -20.88 4.09 7.07
CA GLY A 233 -21.85 5.10 7.50
C GLY A 233 -23.09 5.16 6.60
N GLY A 234 -22.90 5.06 5.27
CA GLY A 234 -24.00 5.02 4.31
C GLY A 234 -24.89 3.80 4.49
N THR A 235 -24.31 2.61 4.70
CA THR A 235 -25.07 1.38 4.95
C THR A 235 -25.90 1.49 6.23
N PHE A 236 -25.32 1.97 7.34
CA PHE A 236 -26.07 2.12 8.59
C PHE A 236 -27.24 3.08 8.46
N LEU A 237 -27.05 4.22 7.80
CA LEU A 237 -28.13 5.18 7.57
C LEU A 237 -29.23 4.61 6.67
N ALA A 238 -28.87 3.83 5.64
CA ALA A 238 -29.84 3.18 4.76
C ALA A 238 -30.69 2.13 5.52
N VAL A 239 -30.06 1.29 6.33
CA VAL A 239 -30.75 0.28 7.15
C VAL A 239 -31.66 0.96 8.18
N ALA A 240 -31.17 1.97 8.90
CA ALA A 240 -31.98 2.72 9.86
C ALA A 240 -33.18 3.41 9.19
N GLY A 241 -33.00 3.98 8.00
CA GLY A 241 -34.09 4.56 7.23
C GLY A 241 -35.17 3.54 6.84
N LEU A 242 -34.75 2.34 6.43
CA LEU A 242 -35.67 1.23 6.11
C LEU A 242 -36.44 0.76 7.35
N GLU A 243 -35.78 0.66 8.50
CA GLU A 243 -36.43 0.26 9.76
C GLU A 243 -37.45 1.30 10.23
N VAL A 244 -37.11 2.59 10.18
CA VAL A 244 -38.04 3.68 10.52
C VAL A 244 -39.23 3.69 9.56
N PHE A 245 -38.99 3.51 8.26
CA PHE A 245 -40.07 3.43 7.27
C PHE A 245 -41.01 2.24 7.56
N ALA A 246 -40.46 1.05 7.81
CA ALA A 246 -41.25 -0.13 8.16
C ALA A 246 -42.07 0.11 9.44
N PHE A 247 -41.48 0.71 10.48
CA PHE A 247 -42.17 1.07 11.71
C PHE A 247 -43.36 2.00 11.45
N LEU A 248 -43.18 3.06 10.65
CA LEU A 248 -44.26 3.99 10.31
C LEU A 248 -45.38 3.32 9.52
N VAL A 249 -45.06 2.40 8.60
CA VAL A 249 -46.06 1.60 7.88
C VAL A 249 -46.85 0.73 8.86
N PHE A 250 -46.18 0.03 9.78
CA PHE A 250 -46.85 -0.79 10.79
C PHE A 250 -47.75 0.04 11.71
N CYS A 251 -47.27 1.19 12.19
CA CYS A 251 -48.09 2.12 12.98
C CYS A 251 -49.30 2.63 12.18
N GLY A 252 -49.12 3.02 10.92
CA GLY A 252 -50.19 3.46 10.05
C GLY A 252 -51.25 2.37 9.83
N CYS A 253 -50.84 1.15 9.51
CA CYS A 253 -51.75 0.02 9.36
C CYS A 253 -52.50 -0.29 10.66
N PHE A 254 -51.83 -0.25 11.82
CA PHE A 254 -52.44 -0.52 13.11
C PHE A 254 -53.48 0.55 13.51
N LEU A 255 -53.17 1.83 13.25
CA LEU A 255 -54.07 2.94 13.55
C LEU A 255 -55.27 3.01 12.58
N LEU A 256 -55.08 2.66 11.30
CA LEU A 256 -56.15 2.70 10.29
C LEU A 256 -57.01 1.43 10.26
N THR A 257 -56.51 0.30 10.76
CA THR A 257 -57.28 -0.95 10.86
C THR A 257 -57.12 -1.58 12.24
N PRO A 258 -57.71 -0.99 13.29
CA PRO A 258 -57.73 -1.63 14.61
C PRO A 258 -58.55 -2.92 14.52
N LYS A 259 -57.87 -4.07 14.43
CA LYS A 259 -58.54 -5.37 14.61
C LYS A 259 -58.85 -5.50 16.10
N ALA A 260 -60.14 -5.52 16.44
CA ALA A 260 -60.59 -5.82 17.79
C ALA A 260 -59.97 -7.16 18.25
N GLN A 261 -59.19 -7.12 19.33
CA GLN A 261 -58.78 -8.35 20.02
C GLN A 261 -60.07 -9.04 20.50
N LYS A 262 -60.40 -10.18 19.87
CA LYS A 262 -61.39 -11.09 20.45
C LYS A 262 -60.75 -11.74 21.69
N PRO A 263 -61.46 -11.79 22.82
CA PRO A 263 -60.97 -12.36 24.06
C PRO A 263 -60.65 -13.85 23.93
#